data_AF-A0A1H1N4N1-F1
#
_entry.id   AF-A0A1H1N4N1-F1
#
_cell.length_a   1.000
_cell.length_b   1.000
_cell.length_c   1.000
_cell.angle_alpha   90.00
_cell.angle_beta   90.00
_cell.angle_gamma   90.00
#
_symmetry.space_group_name_H-M   'P 1'
#
loop_
_entity.id
_entity.type
_entity.pdbx_description
1 polymer ?
#
loop_
_entity_poly.entity_id
_entity_poly.type
_entity_poly.pdbx_seq_one_letter_code
_entity_poly.pdbx_strand_id
1 'polypeptide(L)'
;MSAVLRLATLDQRHFQLHSTVLQQLTEHLQGLDALCRTLGVTPLSQFIDLTALEFQEAARLLASEDATLPPPDPETGLAWSIEDMDWYPISTGMTTIEALNGHLQRNRPREVSGVDHGQLLDSLTFCETCLRPLEAEGGQFHLAAGD
;
A
#
# COMPACT_ATOMS: atom_id res chain seq x y z
N MET A 1 9.57 -11.40 -10.74
CA MET A 1 9.75 -9.99 -10.34
C MET A 1 9.40 -9.91 -8.87
N SER A 2 10.12 -9.09 -8.09
CA SER A 2 9.75 -8.86 -6.70
C SER A 2 8.77 -7.69 -6.71
N ALA A 3 7.54 -7.94 -6.30
CA ALA A 3 6.55 -6.87 -6.19
C ALA A 3 7.03 -5.85 -5.15
N VAL A 4 6.79 -4.57 -5.42
CA VAL A 4 7.03 -3.44 -4.53
C VAL A 4 5.68 -2.85 -4.09
N LEU A 5 5.67 -2.24 -2.91
CA LEU A 5 4.49 -1.55 -2.38
C LEU A 5 4.61 -0.04 -2.59
N ARG A 6 3.51 0.58 -2.99
CA ARG A 6 3.33 2.03 -3.10
C ARG A 6 2.04 2.44 -2.40
N LEU A 7 1.97 3.66 -1.89
CA LEU A 7 0.73 4.18 -1.33
C LEU A 7 -0.18 4.67 -2.47
N ALA A 8 -1.46 4.32 -2.43
CA ALA A 8 -2.49 4.99 -3.22
C ALA A 8 -3.55 5.59 -2.29
N THR A 9 -4.08 6.75 -2.66
CA THR A 9 -5.11 7.45 -1.92
C THR A 9 -6.28 7.83 -2.83
N LEU A 10 -7.45 7.95 -2.24
CA LEU A 10 -8.69 8.32 -2.90
C LEU A 10 -9.52 9.21 -1.98
N ASP A 11 -9.84 10.42 -2.42
CA ASP A 11 -10.84 11.28 -1.79
C ASP A 11 -11.79 11.83 -2.84
N GLN A 12 -13.10 11.61 -2.69
CA GLN A 12 -14.13 12.10 -3.63
C GLN A 12 -13.81 11.84 -5.12
N ARG A 13 -13.28 10.65 -5.44
CA ARG A 13 -12.78 10.24 -6.78
C ARG A 13 -11.46 10.88 -7.23
N HIS A 14 -10.84 11.73 -6.42
CA HIS A 14 -9.46 12.18 -6.65
C HIS A 14 -8.50 11.05 -6.29
N PHE A 15 -8.13 10.26 -7.29
CA PHE A 15 -7.15 9.20 -7.19
C PHE A 15 -5.72 9.77 -7.22
N GLN A 16 -4.86 9.28 -6.33
CA GLN A 16 -3.43 9.54 -6.36
C GLN A 16 -2.62 8.30 -6.02
N LEU A 17 -1.85 7.80 -6.99
CA LEU A 17 -0.78 6.82 -6.77
C LEU A 17 0.54 7.53 -6.48
N HIS A 18 1.11 7.31 -5.30
CA HIS A 18 2.35 7.94 -4.91
C HIS A 18 3.58 7.24 -5.51
N SER A 19 4.54 8.03 -6.01
CA SER A 19 5.76 7.52 -6.65
C SER A 19 6.83 7.01 -5.67
N THR A 20 6.61 7.13 -4.36
CA THR A 20 7.52 6.61 -3.34
C THR A 20 7.37 5.08 -3.24
N VAL A 21 8.48 4.35 -3.34
CA VAL A 21 8.51 2.90 -3.08
C VAL A 21 8.69 2.67 -1.59
N LEU A 22 7.83 1.85 -1.01
CA LEU A 22 7.85 1.51 0.42
C LEU A 22 8.69 0.24 0.66
N GLN A 23 9.97 0.28 0.25
CA GLN A 23 10.83 -0.90 0.19
C GLN A 23 10.90 -1.67 1.52
N GLN A 24 11.09 -0.96 2.64
CA GLN A 24 11.16 -1.60 3.96
C GLN A 24 9.84 -2.26 4.38
N LEU A 25 8.69 -1.72 3.95
CA LEU A 25 7.39 -2.35 4.21
C LEU A 25 7.24 -3.62 3.37
N THR A 26 7.65 -3.58 2.10
CA THR A 26 7.64 -4.74 1.20
C THR A 26 8.50 -5.88 1.75
N GLU A 27 9.76 -5.60 2.09
CA GLU A 27 10.73 -6.62 2.51
C GLU A 27 10.39 -7.23 3.88
N HIS A 28 9.78 -6.44 4.78
CA HIS A 28 9.53 -6.85 6.16
C HIS A 28 8.04 -6.99 6.50
N LEU A 29 7.16 -7.10 5.49
CA LEU A 29 5.70 -7.15 5.66
C LEU A 29 5.26 -8.21 6.68
N GLN A 30 5.81 -9.43 6.61
CA GLN A 30 5.43 -10.51 7.52
C GLN A 30 5.76 -10.18 8.99
N GLY A 31 6.92 -9.54 9.22
CA GLY A 31 7.35 -9.09 10.54
C GLY A 31 6.48 -7.96 11.06
N LEU A 32 6.15 -7.00 10.19
CA LEU A 32 5.24 -5.89 10.50
C LEU A 32 3.82 -6.38 10.83
N ASP A 33 3.30 -7.37 10.10
CA ASP A 33 2.02 -7.99 10.40
C ASP A 33 2.01 -8.72 11.75
N ALA A 34 3.12 -9.39 12.10
CA ALA A 34 3.26 -10.00 13.42
C ALA A 34 3.25 -8.96 14.54
N LEU A 35 3.85 -7.79 14.30
CA LEU A 35 3.78 -6.66 15.22
C LEU A 35 2.37 -6.08 15.30
N CYS A 36 1.68 -5.91 14.18
CA CYS A 36 0.28 -5.45 14.17
C CYS A 36 -0.61 -6.33 15.05
N ARG A 37 -0.49 -7.65 14.90
CA ARG A 37 -1.22 -8.62 15.74
C ARG A 37 -0.90 -8.48 17.23
N THR A 38 0.37 -8.29 17.58
CA THR A 38 0.80 -8.08 18.98
C THR A 38 0.27 -6.76 19.55
N LEU A 39 0.17 -5.73 18.71
CA LEU A 39 -0.37 -4.42 19.08
C LEU A 39 -1.91 -4.36 19.07
N GLY A 40 -2.58 -5.42 18.59
CA GLY A 40 -4.05 -5.48 18.50
C GLY A 40 -4.63 -4.60 17.39
N VAL A 41 -3.84 -4.29 16.35
CA VAL A 41 -4.26 -3.49 15.19
C VAL A 41 -4.30 -4.35 13.92
N THR A 42 -4.97 -3.84 12.89
CA THR A 42 -5.12 -4.52 11.60
C THR A 42 -3.76 -4.75 10.94
N PRO A 43 -3.44 -5.97 10.46
CA PRO A 43 -2.21 -6.25 9.71
C PRO A 43 -2.09 -5.41 8.43
N LEU A 44 -0.88 -5.00 8.07
CA LEU A 44 -0.63 -4.19 6.86
C LEU A 44 -0.99 -4.94 5.58
N SER A 45 -0.80 -6.26 5.56
CA SER A 45 -1.16 -7.09 4.41
C SER A 45 -2.65 -7.05 4.06
N GLN A 46 -3.53 -6.69 5.00
CA GLN A 46 -4.95 -6.54 4.73
C GLN A 46 -5.28 -5.27 3.94
N PHE A 47 -4.34 -4.34 3.82
CA PHE A 47 -4.52 -3.11 3.04
C PHE A 47 -3.87 -3.20 1.65
N ILE A 48 -3.37 -4.37 1.25
CA ILE A 48 -2.68 -4.53 -0.02
C ILE A 48 -3.69 -4.75 -1.14
N ASP A 49 -3.60 -3.92 -2.17
CA ASP A 49 -4.29 -4.09 -3.45
C ASP A 49 -3.37 -4.85 -4.42
N LEU A 50 -3.92 -5.87 -5.08
CA LEU A 50 -3.18 -6.73 -6.01
C LEU A 50 -3.54 -6.50 -7.49
N THR A 51 -4.47 -5.59 -7.77
CA THR A 51 -5.08 -5.41 -9.10
C THR A 51 -4.03 -5.21 -10.20
N ALA A 52 -2.96 -4.47 -9.91
CA ALA A 52 -1.87 -4.28 -10.88
C ALA A 52 -1.13 -5.58 -11.24
N LEU A 53 -0.87 -6.44 -10.25
CA LEU A 53 -0.21 -7.73 -10.47
C LEU A 53 -1.13 -8.70 -11.22
N GLU A 54 -2.40 -8.75 -10.83
CA GLU A 54 -3.42 -9.60 -11.47
C GLU A 54 -3.62 -9.20 -12.93
N PHE A 55 -3.70 -7.90 -13.22
CA PHE A 55 -3.77 -7.38 -14.58
C PHE A 55 -2.54 -7.78 -15.39
N GLN A 56 -1.34 -7.65 -14.81
CA GLN A 56 -0.10 -8.02 -15.49
C GLN A 56 -0.05 -9.54 -15.80
N GLU A 57 -0.49 -10.38 -14.87
CA GLU A 57 -0.57 -11.82 -15.07
C GLU A 57 -1.55 -12.18 -16.19
N ALA A 58 -2.75 -11.59 -16.17
CA ALA A 58 -3.75 -11.77 -17.23
C ALA A 58 -3.20 -11.33 -18.60
N ALA A 59 -2.55 -10.16 -18.67
CA ALA A 59 -1.95 -9.65 -19.90
C ALA A 59 -0.86 -10.60 -20.45
N ARG A 60 -0.04 -11.21 -19.58
CA ARG A 60 0.98 -12.19 -20.00
C ARG A 60 0.37 -13.47 -20.56
N LEU A 61 -0.73 -13.95 -20.01
CA LEU A 61 -1.44 -15.13 -20.52
C LEU A 61 -2.08 -14.88 -21.89
N LEU A 62 -2.56 -13.64 -22.12
CA LEU A 62 -3.23 -13.23 -23.34
C LEU A 62 -2.29 -12.77 -24.48
N ALA A 63 -1.01 -12.55 -24.19
CA ALA A 63 0.01 -12.04 -25.13
C ALA A 63 0.31 -12.97 -26.35
N SER A 64 -0.47 -14.04 -26.54
CA SER A 64 -0.36 -15.00 -27.64
C SER A 64 -1.25 -14.67 -28.85
N GLU A 65 -2.15 -13.69 -28.76
CA GLU A 65 -3.04 -13.28 -29.87
C GLU A 65 -3.09 -11.74 -29.92
N ASP A 66 -3.40 -11.16 -31.10
CA ASP A 66 -3.41 -9.73 -31.47
C ASP A 66 -4.30 -8.81 -30.59
N ALA A 67 -4.14 -8.85 -29.27
CA ALA A 67 -4.95 -8.14 -28.30
C ALA A 67 -4.48 -6.68 -28.23
N THR A 68 -5.33 -5.78 -28.71
CA THR A 68 -5.15 -4.34 -28.50
C THR A 68 -5.42 -4.07 -27.02
N LEU A 69 -4.41 -3.54 -26.30
CA LEU A 69 -4.61 -3.14 -24.90
C LEU A 69 -5.72 -2.08 -24.83
N PRO A 70 -6.64 -2.17 -23.86
CA PRO A 70 -7.64 -1.14 -23.66
C PRO A 70 -6.96 0.21 -23.38
N PRO A 71 -7.57 1.34 -23.78
CA PRO A 71 -7.07 2.64 -23.39
C PRO A 71 -7.06 2.77 -21.86
N PRO A 72 -6.13 3.55 -21.29
CA PRO A 72 -6.10 3.76 -19.86
C PRO A 72 -7.38 4.46 -19.39
N ASP A 73 -7.79 4.16 -18.16
CA ASP A 73 -8.88 4.80 -17.47
C ASP A 73 -8.61 6.32 -17.33
N PRO A 74 -9.59 7.18 -17.66
CA PRO A 74 -9.39 8.63 -17.66
C PRO A 74 -9.24 9.24 -16.26
N GLU A 75 -9.67 8.55 -15.19
CA GLU A 75 -9.59 9.04 -13.82
C GLU A 75 -8.28 8.64 -13.14
N THR A 76 -7.80 7.42 -13.40
CA THR A 76 -6.58 6.89 -12.77
C THR A 76 -5.34 6.99 -13.66
N GLY A 77 -5.53 7.05 -14.99
CA GLY A 77 -4.46 6.89 -15.97
C GLY A 77 -3.89 5.47 -16.06
N LEU A 78 -4.50 4.50 -15.37
CA LEU A 78 -4.08 3.10 -15.31
C LEU A 78 -4.89 2.24 -16.29
N ALA A 79 -4.48 0.99 -16.50
CA ALA A 79 -5.20 0.08 -17.39
C ALA A 79 -6.47 -0.53 -16.76
N TRP A 80 -6.77 -0.17 -15.51
CA TRP A 80 -7.92 -0.59 -14.71
C TRP A 80 -8.52 0.62 -13.98
N SER A 81 -9.78 0.50 -13.57
CA SER A 81 -10.56 1.57 -12.97
C SER A 81 -10.41 1.65 -11.45
N ILE A 82 -10.96 2.71 -10.84
CA ILE A 82 -11.03 2.85 -9.37
C ILE A 82 -11.85 1.71 -8.77
N GLU A 83 -12.89 1.29 -9.48
CA GLU A 83 -13.85 0.26 -9.07
C GLU A 83 -13.25 -1.16 -9.08
N ASP A 84 -12.12 -1.36 -9.75
CA ASP A 84 -11.40 -2.64 -9.79
C ASP A 84 -10.40 -2.80 -8.63
N MET A 85 -10.17 -1.75 -7.84
CA MET A 85 -9.20 -1.75 -6.74
C MET A 85 -9.89 -1.96 -5.39
N ASP A 86 -9.16 -2.56 -4.45
CA ASP A 86 -9.57 -2.64 -3.06
C ASP A 86 -9.29 -1.31 -2.33
N TRP A 87 -10.30 -0.77 -1.67
CA TRP A 87 -10.22 0.50 -0.95
C TRP A 87 -10.58 0.35 0.52
N TYR A 88 -9.71 0.87 1.39
CA TYR A 88 -9.89 0.79 2.84
C TYR A 88 -10.02 2.18 3.45
N PRO A 89 -10.85 2.36 4.50
CA PRO A 89 -10.96 3.65 5.19
C PRO A 89 -9.61 4.10 5.76
N ILE A 90 -9.23 5.36 5.51
CA ILE A 90 -7.98 5.93 6.01
C ILE A 90 -7.89 5.85 7.53
N SER A 91 -8.99 6.07 8.26
CA SER A 91 -9.02 5.99 9.72
C SER A 91 -8.52 4.65 10.26
N THR A 92 -8.84 3.55 9.57
CA THR A 92 -8.39 2.20 9.96
C THR A 92 -6.91 2.03 9.68
N GLY A 93 -6.44 2.49 8.51
CA GLY A 93 -5.02 2.47 8.16
C GLY A 93 -4.14 3.31 9.07
N MET A 94 -4.57 4.55 9.34
CA MET A 94 -3.91 5.49 10.24
C MET A 94 -3.71 4.89 11.63
N THR A 95 -4.75 4.25 12.18
CA THR A 95 -4.64 3.55 13.48
C THR A 95 -3.51 2.52 13.48
N THR A 96 -3.39 1.70 12.42
CA THR A 96 -2.30 0.72 12.30
C THR A 96 -0.94 1.39 12.14
N ILE A 97 -0.84 2.38 11.25
CA ILE A 97 0.44 3.04 10.93
C ILE A 97 0.98 3.80 12.16
N GLU A 98 0.13 4.55 12.86
CA GLU A 98 0.53 5.29 14.06
C GLU A 98 0.94 4.36 15.21
N ALA A 99 0.23 3.22 15.38
CA ALA A 99 0.60 2.22 16.37
C ALA A 99 1.97 1.59 16.07
N LEU A 100 2.23 1.24 14.81
CA LEU A 100 3.54 0.72 14.38
C LEU A 100 4.64 1.77 14.55
N ASN A 101 4.44 2.98 14.06
CA ASN A 101 5.42 4.07 14.15
C ASN A 101 5.76 4.35 15.62
N GLY A 102 4.75 4.54 16.46
CA GLY A 102 4.94 4.77 17.90
C GLY A 102 5.65 3.61 18.60
N HIS A 103 5.34 2.35 18.25
CA HIS A 103 6.03 1.20 18.82
C HIS A 103 7.50 1.13 18.39
N LEU A 104 7.78 1.32 17.10
CA LEU A 104 9.12 1.24 16.51
C LEU A 104 10.03 2.40 16.96
N GLN A 105 9.49 3.60 17.17
CA GLN A 105 10.27 4.71 17.73
C GLN A 105 10.84 4.41 19.13
N ARG A 106 10.16 3.57 19.91
CA ARG A 106 10.55 3.23 21.29
C ARG A 106 11.24 1.88 21.41
N ASN A 107 11.09 1.00 20.42
CA ASN A 107 11.50 -0.40 20.52
C ASN A 107 12.18 -0.88 19.24
N ARG A 108 13.03 -1.90 19.39
CA ARG A 108 13.64 -2.64 18.27
C ARG A 108 13.12 -4.08 18.30
N PRO A 109 11.88 -4.32 17.86
CA PRO A 109 11.30 -5.65 17.86
C PRO A 109 12.10 -6.64 17.02
N ARG A 110 12.08 -7.92 17.43
CA ARG A 110 12.84 -8.98 16.76
C ARG A 110 12.18 -9.42 15.45
N GLU A 111 10.88 -9.19 15.34
CA GLU A 111 10.01 -9.49 14.21
C GLU A 111 10.45 -8.78 12.93
N VAL A 112 11.07 -7.60 13.06
CA VAL A 112 11.67 -6.83 11.97
C VAL A 112 13.19 -6.75 12.12
N SER A 113 13.82 -7.79 12.67
CA SER A 113 15.28 -7.84 12.77
C SER A 113 15.94 -7.81 11.39
N GLY A 114 17.01 -7.02 11.27
CA GLY A 114 17.71 -6.81 10.00
C GLY A 114 17.15 -5.69 9.13
N VAL A 115 16.02 -5.08 9.51
CA VAL A 115 15.46 -3.91 8.81
C VAL A 115 16.37 -2.69 8.93
N ASP A 116 16.44 -1.86 7.88
CA ASP A 116 16.90 -0.48 8.05
C ASP A 116 15.79 0.31 8.76
N HIS A 117 15.93 0.37 10.08
CA HIS A 117 14.91 0.97 10.92
C HIS A 117 14.70 2.46 10.67
N GLY A 118 15.73 3.19 10.21
CA GLY A 118 15.56 4.60 9.86
C GLY A 118 14.63 4.72 8.66
N GLN A 119 14.94 3.98 7.59
CA GLN A 119 14.12 3.94 6.38
C GLN A 119 12.71 3.38 6.62
N LEU A 120 12.55 2.43 7.57
CA LEU A 120 11.24 1.92 7.95
C LEU A 120 10.39 3.02 8.61
N LEU A 121 10.96 3.75 9.56
CA LEU A 121 10.26 4.88 10.21
C LEU A 121 9.94 6.00 9.20
N ASP A 122 10.85 6.28 8.27
CA ASP A 122 10.62 7.26 7.20
C ASP A 122 9.46 6.82 6.28
N SER A 123 9.39 5.53 5.95
CA SER A 123 8.30 4.97 5.14
C SER A 123 6.95 5.07 5.85
N LEU A 124 6.88 4.76 7.14
CA LEU A 124 5.66 4.90 7.94
C LEU A 124 5.26 6.37 8.10
N THR A 125 6.23 7.26 8.35
CA THR A 125 6.01 8.70 8.48
C THR A 125 5.53 9.31 7.17
N PHE A 126 6.05 8.84 6.03
CA PHE A 126 5.57 9.21 4.71
C PHE A 126 4.08 8.83 4.56
N CYS A 127 3.70 7.61 4.90
CA CYS A 127 2.29 7.19 4.85
C CYS A 127 1.42 8.07 5.75
N GLU A 128 1.80 8.31 7.01
CA GLU A 128 1.05 9.21 7.90
C GLU A 128 0.88 10.61 7.31
N THR A 129 1.94 11.16 6.71
CA THR A 129 1.92 12.51 6.14
C THR A 129 0.95 12.63 4.97
N CYS A 130 0.87 11.60 4.11
CA CYS A 130 -0.06 11.57 2.99
C CYS A 130 -1.51 11.32 3.44
N LEU A 131 -1.71 10.47 4.44
CA LEU A 131 -3.05 10.04 4.88
C LEU A 131 -3.72 11.04 5.83
N ARG A 132 -2.96 11.68 6.72
CA ARG A 132 -3.49 12.61 7.74
C ARG A 132 -4.40 13.73 7.20
N PRO A 133 -4.08 14.44 6.10
CA PRO A 133 -5.01 15.46 5.59
C PRO A 133 -6.33 14.88 5.08
N LEU A 134 -6.31 13.64 4.57
CA LEU A 134 -7.47 12.98 3.96
C LEU A 134 -8.35 12.24 4.98
N GLU A 135 -7.81 11.94 6.17
CA GLU A 135 -8.54 11.24 7.23
C GLU A 135 -9.81 11.99 7.67
N ALA A 136 -9.71 13.32 7.83
CA ALA A 136 -10.84 14.15 8.24
C ALA A 136 -11.96 14.21 7.18
N GLU A 137 -11.62 13.95 5.92
CA GLU A 137 -12.53 13.98 4.77
C GLU A 137 -13.17 12.59 4.52
N GLY A 138 -12.78 11.58 5.30
CA GLY A 138 -13.28 10.21 5.14
C GLY A 138 -12.68 9.51 3.91
N GLY A 139 -11.49 9.93 3.49
CA GLY A 139 -10.78 9.35 2.35
C GLY A 139 -10.47 7.86 2.53
N GLN A 140 -10.05 7.24 1.43
CA GLN A 140 -9.69 5.83 1.33
C GLN A 140 -8.25 5.68 0.85
N PHE A 141 -7.67 4.52 1.12
CA PHE A 141 -6.31 4.19 0.70
C PHE A 141 -6.13 2.68 0.49
N HIS A 142 -5.02 2.32 -0.15
CA HIS A 142 -4.45 0.98 -0.11
C HIS A 142 -2.93 1.03 -0.32
N LEU A 143 -2.27 -0.11 -0.12
CA LEU A 143 -0.89 -0.37 -0.49
C LEU A 143 -0.87 -1.12 -1.82
N ALA A 144 -0.63 -0.40 -2.92
CA ALA A 144 -0.64 -0.97 -4.27
C ALA A 144 0.60 -1.85 -4.45
N ALA A 145 0.39 -3.14 -4.68
CA ALA A 145 1.44 -4.06 -5.09
C ALA A 145 1.63 -4.00 -6.60
N GLY A 146 2.87 -3.76 -7.05
CA GLY A 146 3.21 -3.68 -8.47
C GLY A 146 4.70 -3.86 -8.69
N ASP A 147 5.17 -3.57 -9.91
CA ASP A 147 6.60 -3.58 -10.27
C ASP A 147 7.23 -2.17 -10.18
#